data_AF-A0A7C3QVR4-F1
#
_entry.id   AF-A0A7C3QVR4-F1
#
_cell.length_a   1.000
_cell.length_b   1.000
_cell.length_c   1.000
_cell.angle_alpha   90.00
_cell.angle_beta   90.00
_cell.angle_gamma   90.00
#
_symmetry.space_group_name_H-M   'P 1'
#
loop_
_entity.id
_entity.type
_entity.pdbx_description
1 polymer ?
#
loop_
_entity_poly.entity_id
_entity_poly.type
_entity_poly.pdbx_seq_one_letter_code
_entity_poly.pdbx_strand_id
1 'polypeptide(L)'
;MSVLNSFHPAVRTWFQRRFGSPTEAQARGWPEIIAGRDTLISAPTGSGKTLAAFLVSIDSLFKEAEAGKLDDTVHVVYVSPLKALSSDISRNLVEPLEGIAGVAKEMGLSPTRIRTALRTGDTTQHERGQIVREPPHILITTPESLYLMVTAQRSREILRNVKTVIVDEIHAL
;
A
#
# COMPACT_ATOMS: atom_id res chain seq x y z
N MET A 1 -9.34 20.11 -13.39
CA MET A 1 -8.07 19.37 -13.57
C MET A 1 -8.25 17.97 -13.02
N SER A 2 -7.79 16.93 -13.71
CA SER A 2 -7.92 15.54 -13.22
C SER A 2 -7.11 15.36 -11.93
N VAL A 3 -7.69 14.73 -10.92
CA VAL A 3 -7.01 14.37 -9.65
C VAL A 3 -5.73 13.56 -9.89
N LEU A 4 -5.64 12.82 -11.01
CA LEU A 4 -4.42 12.10 -11.40
C LEU A 4 -3.20 13.02 -11.57
N ASN A 5 -3.37 14.32 -11.78
CA ASN A 5 -2.27 15.26 -11.93
C ASN A 5 -1.52 15.56 -10.63
N SER A 6 -2.07 15.24 -9.46
CA SER A 6 -1.35 15.37 -8.18
C SER A 6 -0.42 14.19 -7.89
N PHE A 7 -0.57 13.10 -8.63
CA PHE A 7 0.30 11.93 -8.51
C PHE A 7 1.63 12.17 -9.21
N HIS A 8 2.66 11.49 -8.73
CA HIS A 8 3.97 11.38 -9.33
C HIS A 8 3.84 10.98 -10.81
N PRO A 9 4.63 11.57 -11.73
CA PRO A 9 4.48 11.33 -13.17
C PRO A 9 4.50 9.86 -13.58
N ALA A 10 5.36 9.03 -12.96
CA ALA A 10 5.41 7.60 -13.25
C ALA A 10 4.13 6.86 -12.82
N VAL A 11 3.56 7.21 -11.65
CA VAL A 11 2.33 6.61 -11.11
C VAL A 11 1.15 6.96 -12.00
N ARG A 12 1.02 8.24 -12.36
CA ARG A 12 -0.01 8.73 -13.28
C ARG A 12 0.09 8.05 -14.64
N THR A 13 1.27 8.03 -15.25
CA THR A 13 1.49 7.45 -16.57
C THR A 13 1.17 5.95 -16.59
N TRP A 14 1.62 5.21 -15.58
CA TRP A 14 1.28 3.80 -15.43
C TRP A 14 -0.24 3.61 -15.33
N PHE A 15 -0.91 4.35 -14.45
CA PHE A 15 -2.35 4.24 -14.24
C PHE A 15 -3.12 4.52 -15.54
N GLN A 16 -2.76 5.59 -16.25
CA GLN A 16 -3.40 5.96 -17.52
C GLN A 16 -3.21 4.89 -18.61
N ARG A 17 -2.00 4.33 -18.73
CA ARG A 17 -1.74 3.23 -19.69
C ARG A 17 -2.54 1.98 -19.35
N ARG A 18 -2.71 1.68 -18.07
CA ARG A 18 -3.32 0.43 -17.60
C ARG A 18 -4.85 0.47 -17.51
N PHE A 19 -5.42 1.61 -17.14
CA PHE A 19 -6.86 1.77 -16.84
C PHE A 19 -7.53 2.94 -17.57
N GLY A 20 -6.77 3.83 -18.20
CA GLY A 20 -7.30 5.04 -18.82
C GLY A 20 -7.69 6.10 -17.79
N SER A 21 -8.93 6.08 -17.34
CA SER A 21 -9.51 7.08 -16.43
C SER A 21 -9.90 6.48 -15.08
N PRO A 22 -9.86 7.26 -13.98
CA PRO A 22 -10.25 6.76 -12.67
C PRO A 22 -11.74 6.44 -12.58
N THR A 23 -12.09 5.46 -11.76
CA THR A 23 -13.48 5.19 -11.37
C THR A 23 -14.02 6.32 -10.49
N GLU A 24 -15.34 6.39 -10.30
CA GLU A 24 -15.94 7.39 -9.39
C GLU A 24 -15.40 7.27 -7.96
N ALA A 25 -15.28 6.03 -7.46
CA ALA A 25 -14.75 5.76 -6.13
C ALA A 25 -13.31 6.28 -5.95
N GLN A 26 -12.47 6.11 -6.98
CA GLN A 26 -11.11 6.63 -7.00
C GLN A 26 -11.08 8.16 -7.10
N ALA A 27 -11.84 8.73 -8.04
CA ALA A 27 -11.87 10.16 -8.29
C ALA A 27 -12.37 10.97 -7.08
N ARG A 28 -13.31 10.40 -6.32
CA ARG A 28 -13.83 11.00 -5.07
C ARG A 28 -12.98 10.69 -3.85
N GLY A 29 -12.39 9.49 -3.77
CA GLY A 29 -11.61 9.07 -2.60
C GLY A 29 -10.21 9.69 -2.53
N TRP A 30 -9.51 9.80 -3.68
CA TRP A 30 -8.12 10.27 -3.67
C TRP A 30 -7.93 11.69 -3.10
N PRO A 31 -8.76 12.71 -3.41
CA PRO A 31 -8.59 14.03 -2.81
C PRO A 31 -8.68 14.02 -1.28
N GLU A 32 -9.55 13.16 -0.73
CA GLU A 32 -9.74 13.00 0.72
C GLU A 32 -8.52 12.35 1.36
N ILE A 33 -8.05 11.23 0.78
CA ILE A 33 -6.88 10.49 1.27
C ILE A 33 -5.61 11.34 1.16
N ILE A 34 -5.40 12.04 0.03
CA ILE A 34 -4.25 12.93 -0.19
C ILE A 34 -4.22 14.06 0.84
N ALA A 35 -5.38 14.56 1.24
CA ALA A 35 -5.49 15.59 2.26
C ALA A 35 -5.30 15.06 3.70
N GLY A 36 -5.01 13.77 3.87
CA GLY A 36 -4.79 13.15 5.18
C GLY A 36 -6.06 12.96 5.99
N ARG A 37 -7.23 12.92 5.35
CA ARG A 37 -8.51 12.68 6.04
C ARG A 37 -8.81 11.18 6.12
N ASP A 38 -9.31 10.75 7.27
CA ASP A 38 -9.90 9.42 7.42
C ASP A 38 -11.05 9.25 6.41
N THR A 39 -10.92 8.27 5.53
CA THR A 39 -11.79 8.13 4.36
C THR A 39 -12.40 6.74 4.28
N LEU A 40 -13.73 6.67 4.35
CA LEU A 40 -14.49 5.46 4.07
C LEU A 40 -14.94 5.44 2.61
N ILE A 41 -14.43 4.49 1.83
CA ILE A 41 -14.87 4.27 0.44
C ILE A 41 -15.92 3.16 0.41
N SER A 42 -17.19 3.55 0.28
CA SER A 42 -18.29 2.63 0.04
C SER A 42 -18.64 2.59 -1.44
N ALA A 43 -18.34 1.47 -2.10
CA ALA A 43 -18.67 1.24 -3.50
C ALA A 43 -18.85 -0.27 -3.78
N PRO A 44 -19.55 -0.66 -4.85
CA PRO A 44 -19.69 -2.06 -5.27
C PRO A 44 -18.33 -2.72 -5.55
N THR A 45 -18.30 -4.05 -5.59
CA THR A 45 -17.14 -4.82 -6.07
C THR A 45 -16.79 -4.41 -7.51
N GLY A 46 -15.51 -4.54 -7.89
CA GLY A 46 -15.04 -4.09 -9.21
C GLY A 46 -14.90 -2.57 -9.39
N SER A 47 -15.30 -1.75 -8.40
CA SER A 47 -15.19 -0.27 -8.49
C SER A 47 -13.77 0.27 -8.28
N GLY A 48 -12.76 -0.61 -8.17
CA GLY A 48 -11.36 -0.21 -7.99
C GLY A 48 -11.01 0.32 -6.58
N LYS A 49 -11.79 -0.02 -5.55
CA LYS A 49 -11.61 0.42 -4.14
C LYS A 49 -10.21 0.13 -3.60
N THR A 50 -9.70 -1.08 -3.84
CA THR A 50 -8.36 -1.49 -3.43
C THR A 50 -7.30 -0.56 -3.98
N LEU A 51 -7.30 -0.31 -5.29
CA LEU A 51 -6.37 0.63 -5.91
C LEU A 51 -6.63 2.07 -5.47
N ALA A 52 -7.87 2.44 -5.16
CA ALA A 52 -8.18 3.74 -4.57
C ALA A 52 -7.42 3.96 -3.25
N ALA A 53 -7.40 2.96 -2.37
CA ALA A 53 -6.71 3.00 -1.09
C ALA A 53 -5.16 2.92 -1.25
N PHE A 54 -4.67 2.01 -2.10
CA PHE A 54 -3.23 1.78 -2.23
C PHE A 54 -2.50 2.83 -3.07
N LEU A 55 -3.10 3.35 -4.14
CA LEU A 55 -2.36 4.17 -5.12
C LEU A 55 -1.80 5.46 -4.50
N VAL A 56 -2.52 6.08 -3.57
CA VAL A 56 -2.03 7.29 -2.85
C VAL A 56 -0.85 6.95 -1.94
N SER A 57 -0.89 5.77 -1.31
CA SER A 57 0.21 5.31 -0.46
C SER A 57 1.44 4.94 -1.30
N ILE A 58 1.25 4.25 -2.43
CA ILE A 58 2.32 3.94 -3.38
C ILE A 58 2.94 5.22 -3.93
N ASP A 59 2.11 6.20 -4.30
CA ASP A 59 2.56 7.51 -4.77
C ASP A 59 3.47 8.23 -3.76
N SER A 60 3.06 8.22 -2.49
CA SER A 60 3.83 8.81 -1.40
C SER A 60 5.17 8.08 -1.22
N LEU A 61 5.18 6.75 -1.26
CA LEU A 61 6.41 5.96 -1.17
C LEU A 61 7.37 6.24 -2.34
N PHE A 62 6.86 6.38 -3.56
CA PHE A 62 7.67 6.76 -4.73
C PHE A 62 8.27 8.16 -4.58
N LYS A 63 7.48 9.15 -4.12
CA LYS A 63 7.96 10.52 -3.88
C LYS A 63 9.05 10.56 -2.79
N GLU A 64 8.87 9.83 -1.69
CA GLU A 64 9.87 9.76 -0.61
C GLU A 64 11.16 9.08 -1.09
N ALA A 65 11.05 8.04 -1.91
CA ALA A 65 12.22 7.36 -2.45
C ALA A 65 13.00 8.22 -3.44
N GLU A 66 12.30 8.90 -4.35
CA GLU A 66 12.92 9.85 -5.28
C GLU A 66 13.65 10.99 -4.53
N ALA A 67 13.08 11.43 -3.41
CA ALA A 67 13.69 12.42 -2.53
C ALA A 67 14.83 11.88 -1.64
N GLY A 68 15.14 10.58 -1.70
CA GLY A 68 16.15 9.94 -0.86
C GLY A 68 15.78 9.86 0.63
N LYS A 69 14.48 9.92 0.94
CA LYS A 69 13.92 9.96 2.31
C LYS A 69 13.20 8.69 2.73
N LEU A 70 13.00 7.74 1.81
CA LEU A 70 12.35 6.47 2.13
C LEU A 70 13.28 5.62 3.00
N ASP A 71 12.90 5.43 4.26
CA ASP A 71 13.61 4.59 5.22
C ASP A 71 13.13 3.13 5.21
N ASP A 72 13.91 2.23 5.81
CA ASP A 72 13.60 0.81 5.91
C ASP A 72 12.60 0.51 7.06
N THR A 73 11.43 1.16 7.04
CA THR A 73 10.36 0.96 8.05
C THR A 73 9.00 0.71 7.41
N VAL A 74 8.00 0.31 8.21
CA VAL A 74 6.63 0.13 7.70
C VAL A 74 5.94 1.48 7.63
N HIS A 75 5.50 1.89 6.43
CA HIS A 75 4.74 3.12 6.20
C HIS A 75 3.25 2.86 6.01
N VAL A 76 2.90 1.68 5.49
CA VAL A 76 1.52 1.30 5.16
C VAL A 76 1.20 -0.04 5.80
N VAL A 77 0.09 -0.11 6.54
CA VAL A 77 -0.47 -1.37 7.05
C VAL A 77 -1.81 -1.60 6.38
N TYR A 78 -1.94 -2.71 5.66
CA TYR A 78 -3.21 -3.20 5.16
C TYR A 78 -3.72 -4.32 6.07
N VAL A 79 -4.96 -4.18 6.53
CA VAL A 79 -5.63 -5.13 7.42
C VAL A 79 -6.86 -5.66 6.71
N SER A 80 -6.96 -6.98 6.60
CA SER A 80 -8.17 -7.64 6.12
C SER A 80 -8.64 -8.74 7.07
N PRO A 81 -9.96 -8.86 7.33
CA PRO A 81 -10.52 -9.96 8.13
C PRO A 81 -10.35 -11.33 7.45
N LEU A 82 -10.17 -11.36 6.12
CA LEU A 82 -10.09 -12.61 5.37
C LEU A 82 -8.64 -12.91 4.96
N LYS A 83 -8.11 -14.05 5.44
CA LYS A 83 -6.75 -14.53 5.09
C LYS A 83 -6.55 -14.70 3.57
N ALA A 84 -7.56 -15.23 2.88
CA ALA A 84 -7.52 -15.42 1.43
C ALA A 84 -7.35 -14.07 0.71
N LEU A 85 -8.11 -13.06 1.14
CA LEU A 85 -8.01 -11.71 0.59
C LEU A 85 -6.64 -11.08 0.87
N SER A 86 -6.06 -11.30 2.05
CA SER A 86 -4.69 -10.84 2.35
C SER A 86 -3.65 -11.43 1.38
N SER A 87 -3.77 -12.72 1.06
CA SER A 87 -2.90 -13.38 0.08
C SER A 87 -3.10 -12.85 -1.35
N ASP A 88 -4.36 -12.61 -1.73
CA ASP A 88 -4.71 -12.03 -3.04
C ASP A 88 -4.16 -10.61 -3.19
N ILE A 89 -4.33 -9.75 -2.18
CA ILE A 89 -3.78 -8.39 -2.19
C ILE A 89 -2.26 -8.40 -2.31
N SER A 90 -1.58 -9.30 -1.60
CA SER A 90 -0.13 -9.42 -1.71
C SER A 90 0.34 -9.73 -3.13
N ARG A 91 -0.40 -10.56 -3.87
CA ARG A 91 -0.10 -10.84 -5.29
C ARG A 91 -0.47 -9.66 -6.18
N ASN A 92 -1.65 -9.08 -5.95
CA ASN A 92 -2.17 -7.99 -6.79
C ASN A 92 -1.38 -6.69 -6.66
N LEU A 93 -0.58 -6.51 -5.60
CA LEU A 93 0.32 -5.37 -5.45
C LEU A 93 1.60 -5.48 -6.29
N VAL A 94 1.95 -6.66 -6.81
CA VAL A 94 3.13 -6.83 -7.66
C VAL A 94 2.97 -6.04 -8.96
N GLU A 95 1.83 -6.19 -9.64
CA GLU A 95 1.54 -5.50 -10.91
C GLU A 95 1.70 -3.97 -10.83
N PRO A 96 1.07 -3.24 -9.88
CA PRO A 96 1.25 -1.80 -9.77
C PRO A 96 2.69 -1.42 -9.42
N LEU A 97 3.34 -2.11 -8.49
CA LEU A 97 4.70 -1.75 -8.08
C LEU A 97 5.71 -1.92 -9.21
N GLU A 98 5.68 -3.07 -9.88
CA GLU A 98 6.57 -3.35 -11.02
C GLU A 98 6.24 -2.46 -12.22
N GLY A 99 4.95 -2.27 -12.52
CA GLY A 99 4.52 -1.44 -13.62
C GLY A 99 4.92 0.03 -13.45
N ILE A 100 4.76 0.60 -12.25
CA ILE A 100 5.18 1.97 -11.96
C ILE A 100 6.71 2.07 -11.99
N ALA A 101 7.44 1.08 -11.46
CA ALA A 101 8.90 1.05 -11.52
C ALA A 101 9.42 0.97 -12.98
N GLY A 102 8.74 0.21 -13.83
CA GLY A 102 9.03 0.14 -15.27
C GLY A 102 8.86 1.49 -15.96
N VAL A 103 7.74 2.16 -15.70
CA VAL A 103 7.50 3.53 -16.22
C VAL A 103 8.54 4.51 -15.68
N ALA A 104 8.88 4.46 -14.39
CA ALA A 104 9.91 5.32 -13.81
C ALA A 104 11.27 5.13 -14.53
N LYS A 105 11.64 3.88 -14.83
CA LYS A 105 12.85 3.54 -15.58
C LYS A 105 12.81 4.09 -17.02
N GLU A 106 11.68 3.98 -17.73
CA GLU A 106 11.50 4.60 -19.06
C GLU A 106 11.70 6.12 -19.02
N MET A 107 11.32 6.76 -17.91
CA MET A 107 11.49 8.20 -17.69
C MET A 107 12.90 8.59 -17.23
N GLY A 108 13.84 7.64 -17.15
CA GLY A 108 15.21 7.87 -16.71
C GLY A 108 15.37 8.05 -15.19
N LEU A 109 14.35 7.73 -14.40
CA LEU A 109 14.40 7.80 -12.95
C LEU A 109 15.08 6.55 -12.37
N SER A 110 15.78 6.72 -11.25
CA SER A 110 16.39 5.58 -10.56
C SER A 110 15.31 4.63 -10.03
N PRO A 111 15.43 3.32 -10.28
CA PRO A 111 14.44 2.36 -9.80
C PRO A 111 14.39 2.37 -8.28
N THR A 112 13.20 2.61 -7.74
CA THR A 112 12.92 2.53 -6.31
C THR A 112 12.50 1.12 -5.95
N ARG A 113 13.10 0.55 -4.90
CA ARG A 113 12.69 -0.76 -4.38
C ARG A 113 11.66 -0.59 -3.26
N ILE A 114 10.37 -0.64 -3.60
CA ILE A 114 9.30 -0.72 -2.59
C ILE A 114 9.11 -2.19 -2.19
N ARG A 115 9.30 -2.51 -0.91
CA ARG A 115 9.11 -3.86 -0.36
C ARG A 115 7.71 -4.05 0.20
N THR A 116 7.14 -5.23 -0.02
CA THR A 116 5.89 -5.68 0.58
C THR A 116 6.12 -6.97 1.36
N ALA A 117 5.34 -7.23 2.41
CA ALA A 117 5.33 -8.54 3.06
C ALA A 117 3.95 -8.90 3.60
N LEU A 118 3.65 -10.20 3.59
CA LEU A 118 2.46 -10.79 4.19
C LEU A 118 2.78 -11.34 5.57
N ARG A 119 2.04 -10.87 6.58
CA ARG A 119 2.17 -11.30 7.96
C ARG A 119 0.83 -11.78 8.50
N THR A 120 0.65 -13.08 8.59
CA THR A 120 -0.57 -13.74 9.11
C THR A 120 -0.21 -14.76 10.18
N GLY A 121 -1.22 -15.46 10.71
CA GLY A 121 -1.00 -16.63 11.58
C GLY A 121 -0.15 -17.73 10.92
N ASP A 122 -0.18 -17.83 9.59
CA ASP A 122 0.47 -18.90 8.81
C ASP A 122 1.94 -18.56 8.48
N THR A 123 2.35 -17.30 8.65
CA THR A 123 3.75 -16.88 8.48
C THR A 123 4.64 -17.62 9.47
N THR A 124 5.70 -18.26 8.99
CA THR A 124 6.67 -19.03 9.77
C THR A 124 7.50 -18.15 10.71
N GLN A 125 8.10 -18.72 11.75
CA GLN A 125 8.97 -17.95 12.65
C GLN A 125 10.19 -17.33 11.93
N HIS A 126 10.68 -17.99 10.88
CA HIS A 126 11.77 -17.48 10.06
C HIS A 126 11.36 -16.20 9.32
N GLU A 127 10.24 -16.24 8.59
CA GLU A 127 9.70 -15.09 7.86
C GLU A 127 9.34 -13.93 8.81
N ARG A 128 8.78 -14.24 9.99
CA ARG A 128 8.54 -13.25 11.06
C ARG A 128 9.82 -12.52 11.46
N GLY A 129 10.91 -13.28 11.65
CA GLY A 129 12.22 -12.73 11.95
C GLY A 129 12.76 -11.86 10.82
N GLN A 130 12.55 -12.27 9.57
CA GLN A 130 12.95 -11.50 8.39
C GLN A 130 12.21 -10.16 8.30
N ILE A 131 10.88 -10.14 8.50
CA ILE A 131 10.08 -8.91 8.49
C ILE A 131 10.56 -7.91 9.54
N VAL A 132 11.02 -8.37 10.71
CA VAL A 132 11.56 -7.48 11.75
C VAL A 132 12.97 -6.98 11.39
N ARG A 133 13.79 -7.81 10.74
CA ARG A 133 15.17 -7.46 10.36
C ARG A 133 15.25 -6.56 9.14
N GLU A 134 14.40 -6.79 8.15
CA GLU A 134 14.27 -6.00 6.93
C GLU A 134 12.78 -5.65 6.74
N PRO A 135 12.30 -4.58 7.38
CA PRO A 135 10.90 -4.19 7.32
C PRO A 135 10.42 -3.91 5.89
N PRO A 136 9.20 -4.35 5.52
CA PRO A 136 8.57 -3.93 4.28
C PRO A 136 8.07 -2.48 4.43
N HIS A 137 7.90 -1.76 3.32
CA HIS A 137 7.22 -0.47 3.35
C HIS A 137 5.69 -0.64 3.42
N ILE A 138 5.18 -1.73 2.83
CA ILE A 138 3.77 -2.12 2.87
C ILE A 138 3.63 -3.48 3.56
N LEU A 139 3.01 -3.49 4.74
CA LEU A 139 2.70 -4.69 5.50
C LEU A 139 1.24 -5.09 5.29
N ILE A 140 1.00 -6.33 4.89
CA ILE A 140 -0.34 -6.89 4.69
C ILE A 140 -0.58 -7.89 5.82
N THR A 141 -1.67 -7.76 6.56
CA THR A 141 -1.90 -8.55 7.77
C THR A 141 -3.37 -8.76 8.10
N THR A 142 -3.64 -9.56 9.13
CA THR A 142 -4.97 -9.76 9.71
C THR A 142 -5.09 -9.00 11.04
N PRO A 143 -6.30 -8.71 11.54
CA PRO A 143 -6.48 -8.04 12.84
C PRO A 143 -5.74 -8.74 13.99
N GLU A 144 -5.83 -10.07 14.07
CA GLU A 144 -5.19 -10.87 15.12
C GLU A 144 -3.67 -10.82 15.02
N SER A 145 -3.15 -10.87 13.79
CA SER A 145 -1.71 -10.80 13.54
C SER A 145 -1.17 -9.40 13.87
N LEU A 146 -1.92 -8.35 13.52
CA LEU A 146 -1.59 -6.98 13.89
C LEU A 146 -1.60 -6.81 15.41
N TYR A 147 -2.61 -7.34 16.12
CA TYR A 147 -2.66 -7.33 17.58
C TYR A 147 -1.39 -7.93 18.21
N LEU A 148 -0.92 -9.07 17.71
CA LEU A 148 0.33 -9.67 18.16
C LEU A 148 1.56 -8.79 17.87
N MET A 149 1.58 -8.12 16.73
CA MET A 149 2.69 -7.24 16.36
C MET A 149 2.77 -5.99 17.22
N VAL A 150 1.63 -5.34 17.49
CA VAL A 150 1.58 -4.14 18.32
C VAL A 150 1.78 -4.46 19.80
N THR A 151 1.53 -5.69 20.25
CA THR A 151 1.78 -6.08 21.65
C THR A 151 3.22 -6.50 21.89
N ALA A 152 3.90 -7.14 20.93
CA ALA A 152 5.30 -7.54 21.07
C ALA A 152 6.29 -6.39 20.77
N GLN A 153 7.25 -6.17 21.67
CA GLN A 153 8.18 -5.03 21.62
C GLN A 153 8.90 -4.89 20.27
N ARG A 154 9.56 -5.95 19.77
CA ARG A 154 10.37 -5.88 18.54
C ARG A 154 9.55 -5.57 17.28
N SER A 155 8.39 -6.19 17.14
CA SER A 155 7.50 -5.94 15.99
C SER A 155 6.80 -4.58 16.10
N ARG A 156 6.58 -4.06 17.31
CA ARG A 156 6.03 -2.72 17.50
C ARG A 156 6.99 -1.63 17.01
N GLU A 157 8.30 -1.83 17.16
CA GLU A 157 9.31 -0.86 16.70
C GLU A 157 9.21 -0.58 15.20
N ILE A 158 9.04 -1.62 14.38
CA ILE A 158 8.97 -1.45 12.92
C ILE A 158 7.68 -0.76 12.44
N LEU A 159 6.68 -0.63 13.33
CA LEU A 159 5.38 0.01 13.06
C LEU A 159 5.31 1.47 13.49
N ARG A 160 6.39 2.04 14.06
CA ARG A 160 6.38 3.41 14.61
C ARG A 160 6.19 4.51 13.55
N ASN A 161 6.55 4.22 12.30
CA ASN A 161 6.50 5.18 11.19
C ASN A 161 5.30 4.94 10.25
N VAL A 162 4.32 4.13 10.68
CA VAL A 162 3.12 3.88 9.87
C VAL A 162 2.36 5.19 9.70
N LYS A 163 2.21 5.61 8.43
CA LYS A 163 1.48 6.81 8.02
C LYS A 163 0.05 6.48 7.58
N THR A 164 -0.17 5.29 7.05
CA THR A 164 -1.47 4.86 6.51
C THR A 164 -1.85 3.49 7.04
N VAL A 165 -3.09 3.37 7.53
CA VAL A 165 -3.73 2.08 7.81
C VAL A 165 -4.93 1.92 6.87
N ILE A 166 -4.90 0.88 6.05
CA ILE A 166 -5.99 0.51 5.15
C ILE A 166 -6.73 -0.65 5.80
N VAL A 167 -8.01 -0.46 6.09
CA VAL A 167 -8.88 -1.50 6.64
C VAL A 167 -9.88 -1.91 5.57
N ASP A 168 -9.72 -3.12 5.04
CA ASP A 168 -10.64 -3.66 4.03
C ASP A 168 -11.76 -4.48 4.67
N GLU A 169 -12.92 -4.50 4.01
CA GLU A 169 -14.13 -5.18 4.48
C GLU A 169 -14.49 -4.83 5.94
N ILE A 170 -14.45 -3.54 6.28
CA ILE A 170 -14.69 -3.03 7.65
C ILE A 170 -16.03 -3.47 8.25
N HIS A 171 -17.01 -3.80 7.41
CA HIS A 171 -18.32 -4.30 7.84
C HIS A 171 -18.28 -5.74 8.38
N ALA A 172 -17.18 -6.46 8.17
CA ALA A 172 -16.96 -7.84 8.57
C ALA A 172 -15.95 -7.98 9.74
N LEU A 173 -15.57 -6.86 10.38
CA LEU A 173 -14.69 -6.81 11.56
C LEU A 173 -15.47 -6.81 12.88
#